data_AF-A0A0C5VE42-F1
#
_entry.id   AF-A0A0C5VE42-F1
#
_cell.length_a   1.000
_cell.length_b   1.000
_cell.length_c   1.000
_cell.angle_alpha   90.00
_cell.angle_beta   90.00
_cell.angle_gamma   90.00
#
_symmetry.space_group_name_H-M   'P 1'
#
loop_
_entity.id
_entity.type
_entity.pdbx_description
1 polymer ?
#
loop_
_entity_poly.entity_id
_entity_poly.type
_entity_poly.pdbx_seq_one_letter_code
_entity_poly.pdbx_strand_id
1 'polypeptide(L)'
;MTFIYALGGGLGHYTRARALINTLDIRGPVTLAVTQPTSGSLAGFGPELQVLSPPETMSQNPTLLRQWLTQSLEQQVYRQIVVDAFPAGLFGELCDFPFPEGIRLLHVARLLRWSQYQKVFQGKLPAYHVTYVVEALTAVHHQALAERSENMLELTLQDPLPGPTMTPDRRDNTETPLWLIVHSGPEDEIKALLALAGSMAEEEGLQPKQLLLSPVRPSQLPVDIDHIHAWPAHPWFELADRIFTACGFNSMRQLLPYRHKHVFMPMERRFDDQFLRAARARQGSS
;
A
#
# COMPACT_ATOMS: atom_id res chain seq x y z
N MET A 1 -8.49 -11.20 18.93
CA MET A 1 -7.40 -10.59 18.14
C MET A 1 -7.88 -10.38 16.71
N THR A 2 -7.22 -9.49 15.97
CA THR A 2 -7.47 -9.28 14.53
C THR A 2 -6.31 -9.85 13.73
N PHE A 3 -6.60 -10.65 12.71
CA PHE A 3 -5.60 -11.09 11.74
C PHE A 3 -5.75 -10.29 10.44
N ILE A 4 -4.70 -9.60 10.00
CA ILE A 4 -4.67 -8.87 8.73
C ILE A 4 -3.79 -9.66 7.76
N TYR A 5 -4.43 -10.25 6.75
CA TYR A 5 -3.78 -10.94 5.66
C TYR A 5 -3.46 -9.96 4.53
N ALA A 6 -2.21 -9.50 4.47
CA ALA A 6 -1.73 -8.50 3.52
C ALA A 6 -0.49 -8.99 2.76
N LEU A 7 -0.55 -10.21 2.23
CA LEU A 7 0.55 -10.75 1.43
C LEU A 7 0.80 -9.91 0.17
N GLY A 8 2.04 -9.45 0.04
CA GLY A 8 2.54 -8.72 -1.09
C GLY A 8 3.81 -7.94 -0.72
N GLY A 9 4.57 -7.58 -1.75
CA GLY A 9 5.86 -6.91 -1.59
C GLY A 9 5.72 -5.41 -1.26
N GLY A 10 6.67 -4.91 -0.47
CA GLY A 10 6.89 -3.48 -0.25
C GLY A 10 6.07 -2.84 0.88
N LEU A 11 6.39 -1.57 1.17
CA LEU A 11 5.81 -0.81 2.28
C LEU A 11 4.33 -0.44 2.10
N GLY A 12 3.77 -0.69 0.92
CA GLY A 12 2.37 -0.37 0.62
C GLY A 12 1.38 -1.12 1.51
N HIS A 13 1.67 -2.38 1.83
CA HIS A 13 0.81 -3.22 2.68
C HIS A 13 0.81 -2.75 4.13
N TYR A 14 1.98 -2.41 4.68
CA TYR A 14 2.10 -1.79 6.01
C TYR A 14 1.37 -0.46 6.09
N THR A 15 1.54 0.40 5.09
CA THR A 15 0.90 1.72 5.09
C THR A 15 -0.62 1.61 5.08
N ARG A 16 -1.19 0.67 4.29
CA ARG A 16 -2.63 0.38 4.30
C ARG A 16 -3.10 -0.23 5.61
N ALA A 17 -2.39 -1.24 6.13
CA ALA A 17 -2.77 -1.89 7.38
C ALA A 17 -2.81 -0.87 8.53
N ARG A 18 -1.81 0.02 8.63
CA ARG A 18 -1.78 1.12 9.62
C ARG A 18 -2.97 2.06 9.47
N ALA A 19 -3.27 2.50 8.25
CA ALA A 19 -4.42 3.37 7.99
C ALA A 19 -5.75 2.65 8.30
N LEU A 20 -5.87 1.37 7.96
CA LEU A 20 -7.07 0.58 8.24
C LEU A 20 -7.31 0.40 9.74
N ILE A 21 -6.27 0.02 10.50
CA ILE A 21 -6.35 -0.13 11.95
C ILE A 21 -6.85 1.17 12.59
N ASN A 22 -6.29 2.30 12.17
CA ASN A 22 -6.72 3.62 12.64
C ASN A 22 -8.17 3.94 12.23
N THR A 23 -8.53 3.71 10.96
CA THR A 23 -9.85 4.07 10.42
C THR A 23 -10.99 3.27 11.05
N LEU A 24 -10.77 1.98 11.27
CA LEU A 24 -11.76 1.07 11.84
C LEU A 24 -11.70 1.02 13.38
N ASP A 25 -10.85 1.83 14.01
CA ASP A 25 -10.60 1.82 15.46
C ASP A 25 -10.39 0.39 15.98
N ILE A 26 -9.50 -0.37 15.32
CA ILE A 26 -9.21 -1.75 15.69
C ILE A 26 -8.41 -1.74 17.00
N ARG A 27 -9.11 -1.98 18.10
CA ARG A 27 -8.51 -2.05 19.44
C ARG A 27 -8.02 -3.46 19.77
N GLY A 28 -6.86 -3.52 20.42
CA GLY A 28 -6.24 -4.74 20.92
C GLY A 28 -5.28 -5.40 19.93
N PRO A 29 -4.79 -6.61 20.25
CA PRO A 29 -3.70 -7.23 19.51
C PRO A 29 -4.02 -7.57 18.05
N VAL A 30 -3.06 -7.25 17.17
CA VAL A 30 -3.14 -7.44 15.73
C VAL A 30 -2.01 -8.34 15.25
N THR A 31 -2.35 -9.33 14.44
CA THR A 31 -1.37 -10.13 13.68
C THR A 31 -1.41 -9.68 12.23
N LEU A 32 -0.28 -9.21 11.68
CA LEU A 32 -0.14 -8.77 10.29
C LEU A 32 0.71 -9.77 9.51
N ALA A 33 0.09 -10.42 8.53
CA ALA A 33 0.73 -11.34 7.60
C ALA A 33 1.20 -10.61 6.33
N VAL A 34 2.50 -10.66 6.03
CA VAL A 34 3.18 -9.97 4.90
C VAL A 34 4.31 -10.83 4.34
N THR A 35 4.66 -10.70 3.06
CA THR A 35 5.63 -11.61 2.41
C THR A 35 7.09 -11.33 2.79
N GLN A 36 7.43 -10.10 3.15
CA GLN A 36 8.78 -9.73 3.58
C GLN A 36 8.70 -8.72 4.72
N PRO A 37 9.20 -9.05 5.93
CA PRO A 37 9.39 -8.06 6.97
C PRO A 37 10.41 -7.03 6.46
N THR A 38 10.03 -5.77 6.34
CA THR A 38 11.02 -4.72 6.07
C THR A 38 11.89 -4.56 7.32
N SER A 39 13.21 -4.51 7.16
CA SER A 39 14.20 -4.29 8.24
C SER A 39 14.14 -2.89 8.88
N GLY A 40 13.09 -2.11 8.60
CA GLY A 40 12.80 -0.83 9.23
C GLY A 40 11.99 -1.00 10.51
N SER A 41 12.17 -0.07 11.44
CA SER A 41 11.44 -0.04 12.70
C SER A 41 9.93 0.01 12.45
N LEU A 42 9.19 -1.02 12.91
CA LEU A 42 7.73 -1.03 12.96
C LEU A 42 7.17 -0.08 14.03
N ALA A 43 7.96 0.92 14.47
CA ALA A 43 7.65 1.92 15.50
C ALA A 43 6.36 2.74 15.24
N GLY A 44 5.60 2.47 14.17
CA GLY A 44 4.32 3.09 13.88
C GLY A 44 3.07 2.24 14.19
N PHE A 45 3.21 0.98 14.61
CA PHE A 45 2.08 0.06 14.84
C PHE A 45 1.74 -0.20 16.32
N GLY A 46 2.51 0.35 17.26
CA GLY A 46 2.34 0.10 18.70
C GLY A 46 2.87 -1.27 19.15
N PRO A 47 2.93 -1.52 20.47
CA PRO A 47 3.56 -2.70 21.06
C PRO A 47 2.78 -4.02 20.86
N GLU A 48 1.53 -3.97 20.41
CA GLU A 48 0.65 -5.14 20.29
C GLU A 48 0.58 -5.74 18.87
N LEU A 49 1.47 -5.30 17.96
CA LEU A 49 1.57 -5.86 16.61
C LEU A 49 2.49 -7.07 16.58
N GLN A 50 1.94 -8.21 16.18
CA GLN A 50 2.72 -9.37 15.74
C GLN A 50 2.82 -9.36 14.21
N VAL A 51 4.03 -9.49 13.66
CA VAL A 51 4.23 -9.67 12.21
C VAL A 51 4.56 -11.12 11.91
N LEU A 52 3.85 -11.69 10.95
CA LEU A 52 4.11 -13.02 10.43
C LEU A 52 4.47 -12.94 8.94
N SER A 53 5.39 -13.80 8.53
CA SER A 53 5.74 -13.95 7.12
C SER A 53 5.82 -15.42 6.75
N PRO A 54 5.26 -15.80 5.58
CA PRO A 54 5.49 -17.14 5.07
C PRO A 54 6.99 -17.30 4.75
N PRO A 55 7.57 -18.49 4.96
CA PRO A 55 8.92 -18.78 4.50
C PRO A 55 9.06 -18.47 3.01
N GLU A 56 10.22 -17.94 2.59
CA GLU A 56 10.45 -17.49 1.22
C GLU A 56 10.19 -18.62 0.19
N THR A 57 10.58 -19.85 0.54
CA THR A 57 10.34 -21.06 -0.25
C THR A 57 8.87 -21.40 -0.48
N MET A 58 7.96 -20.87 0.36
CA MET A 58 6.52 -21.09 0.29
C MET A 58 5.79 -19.93 -0.39
N SER A 59 6.42 -18.77 -0.49
CA SER A 59 5.79 -17.48 -0.83
C SER A 59 5.10 -17.44 -2.20
N GLN A 60 5.37 -18.38 -3.09
CA GLN A 60 4.77 -18.45 -4.44
C GLN A 60 3.97 -19.74 -4.71
N ASN A 61 3.86 -20.64 -3.72
CA ASN A 61 3.12 -21.89 -3.86
C ASN A 61 1.79 -21.79 -3.09
N PRO A 62 0.62 -21.73 -3.77
CA PRO A 62 -0.66 -21.52 -3.11
C PRO A 62 -1.00 -22.64 -2.12
N THR A 63 -0.60 -23.89 -2.36
CA THR A 63 -0.84 -25.00 -1.43
C THR A 63 -0.02 -24.83 -0.15
N LEU A 64 1.25 -24.43 -0.26
CA LEU A 64 2.10 -24.19 0.91
C LEU A 64 1.65 -22.95 1.69
N LEU A 65 1.20 -21.89 0.99
CA LEU A 65 0.60 -20.72 1.62
C LEU A 65 -0.67 -21.07 2.39
N ARG A 66 -1.52 -21.96 1.87
CA ARG A 66 -2.70 -22.46 2.59
C ARG A 66 -2.32 -23.16 3.87
N GLN A 67 -1.34 -24.08 3.81
CA GLN A 67 -0.87 -24.82 4.99
C GLN A 67 -0.30 -23.87 6.05
N TRP A 68 0.55 -22.93 5.64
CA TRP A 68 1.10 -21.91 6.52
C TRP A 68 0.02 -21.02 7.15
N LEU A 69 -0.99 -20.60 6.37
CA LEU A 69 -2.10 -19.79 6.87
C LEU A 69 -2.94 -20.57 7.90
N THR A 70 -3.26 -21.84 7.62
CA THR A 70 -3.97 -22.72 8.56
C THR A 70 -3.21 -22.80 9.89
N GLN A 71 -1.92 -23.13 9.86
CA GLN A 71 -1.09 -23.20 11.06
C GLN A 71 -1.03 -21.86 11.81
N SER A 72 -0.93 -20.75 11.08
CA SER A 72 -0.88 -19.40 11.68
C SER A 72 -2.19 -19.01 12.37
N LEU A 73 -3.32 -19.42 11.79
CA LEU A 73 -4.65 -19.17 12.35
C LEU A 73 -4.96 -20.07 13.56
N GLU A 74 -4.37 -21.26 13.64
CA GLU A 74 -4.51 -22.19 14.78
C GLU A 74 -3.73 -21.76 16.03
N GLN A 75 -2.68 -20.95 15.87
CA GLN A 75 -1.83 -20.54 16.99
C GLN A 75 -2.55 -19.63 18.00
N GLN A 76 -3.61 -18.94 17.59
CA GLN A 76 -4.29 -17.93 18.42
C GLN A 76 -5.78 -17.81 18.07
N VAL A 77 -6.56 -17.25 18.99
CA VAL A 77 -8.01 -17.03 18.79
C VAL A 77 -8.25 -15.66 18.16
N TYR A 78 -8.57 -15.67 16.87
CA TYR A 78 -8.98 -14.50 16.12
C TYR A 78 -10.49 -14.32 16.17
N ARG A 79 -10.96 -13.07 16.28
CA ARG A 79 -12.39 -12.72 16.18
C ARG A 79 -12.77 -12.27 14.77
N GLN A 80 -11.79 -11.77 14.04
CA GLN A 80 -11.96 -11.33 12.67
C GLN A 80 -10.67 -11.51 11.87
N ILE A 81 -10.84 -11.73 10.58
CA ILE A 81 -9.77 -11.78 9.59
C ILE A 81 -10.06 -10.70 8.55
N VAL A 82 -9.07 -9.88 8.24
CA VAL A 82 -9.12 -8.88 7.18
C VAL A 82 -8.22 -9.34 6.05
N VAL A 83 -8.78 -9.50 4.85
CA VAL A 83 -8.03 -9.77 3.62
C VAL A 83 -7.77 -8.43 2.91
N ASP A 84 -6.51 -8.05 2.77
CA ASP A 84 -6.09 -6.81 2.12
C ASP A 84 -5.87 -7.00 0.62
N ALA A 85 -6.51 -6.14 -0.18
CA ALA A 85 -6.43 -6.01 -1.63
C ALA A 85 -6.90 -7.23 -2.44
N PHE A 86 -6.33 -8.41 -2.21
CA PHE A 86 -6.48 -9.60 -3.05
C PHE A 86 -7.50 -10.58 -2.45
N PRO A 87 -8.79 -10.59 -2.87
CA PRO A 87 -9.83 -11.42 -2.26
C PRO A 87 -9.60 -12.94 -2.40
N ALA A 88 -8.93 -13.37 -3.46
CA ALA A 88 -8.53 -14.77 -3.63
C ALA A 88 -7.16 -15.10 -3.00
N GLY A 89 -6.50 -14.13 -2.33
CA GLY A 89 -5.06 -14.20 -2.08
C GLY A 89 -4.25 -13.80 -3.32
N LEU A 90 -2.92 -13.76 -3.19
CA LEU A 90 -2.02 -13.28 -4.25
C LEU A 90 -1.91 -14.28 -5.41
N PHE A 91 -2.07 -15.57 -5.12
CA PHE A 91 -1.94 -16.71 -6.03
C PHE A 91 -3.19 -17.60 -6.08
N GLY A 92 -4.31 -17.17 -5.48
CA GLY A 92 -5.55 -17.95 -5.41
C GLY A 92 -5.67 -18.85 -4.18
N GLU A 93 -4.73 -18.76 -3.24
CA GLU A 93 -4.64 -19.56 -2.02
C GLU A 93 -5.86 -19.42 -1.09
N LEU A 94 -6.63 -18.33 -1.18
CA LEU A 94 -7.85 -18.16 -0.40
C LEU A 94 -9.10 -18.73 -1.10
N CYS A 95 -9.01 -19.16 -2.35
CA CYS A 95 -10.12 -19.82 -3.03
C CYS A 95 -10.51 -21.12 -2.31
N ASP A 96 -11.81 -21.23 -1.98
CA ASP A 96 -12.36 -22.34 -1.20
C ASP A 96 -11.57 -22.63 0.09
N PHE A 97 -10.97 -21.59 0.70
CA PHE A 97 -10.22 -21.74 1.94
C PHE A 97 -11.17 -21.95 3.13
N PRO A 98 -10.95 -22.99 3.95
CA PRO A 98 -11.79 -23.28 5.11
C PRO A 98 -11.43 -22.35 6.27
N PHE A 99 -11.91 -21.11 6.23
CA PHE A 99 -11.75 -20.19 7.34
C PHE A 99 -12.41 -20.76 8.62
N PRO A 100 -11.87 -20.45 9.82
CA PRO A 100 -12.45 -20.92 11.09
C PRO A 100 -13.93 -20.58 11.22
N GLU A 101 -14.73 -21.50 11.76
CA GLU A 101 -16.16 -21.28 11.96
C GLU A 101 -16.42 -20.08 12.89
N GLY A 102 -17.43 -19.27 12.56
CA GLY A 102 -17.80 -18.09 13.34
C GLY A 102 -16.85 -16.89 13.21
N ILE A 103 -15.78 -16.98 12.40
CA ILE A 103 -14.87 -15.86 12.17
C ILE A 103 -15.54 -14.77 11.33
N ARG A 104 -15.41 -13.51 11.76
CA ARG A 104 -15.82 -12.38 10.92
C ARG A 104 -14.78 -12.13 9.82
N LEU A 105 -15.09 -12.52 8.60
CA LEU A 105 -14.24 -12.29 7.43
C LEU A 105 -14.55 -10.97 6.74
N LEU A 106 -13.54 -10.11 6.60
CA LEU A 106 -13.59 -8.77 6.00
C LEU A 106 -12.64 -8.69 4.81
N HIS A 107 -12.98 -7.90 3.81
CA HIS A 107 -12.10 -7.59 2.67
C HIS A 107 -11.89 -6.09 2.53
N VAL A 108 -10.68 -5.70 2.11
CA VAL A 108 -10.35 -4.32 1.76
C VAL A 108 -10.05 -4.27 0.26
N ALA A 109 -11.03 -3.82 -0.52
CA ALA A 109 -10.98 -3.76 -1.97
C ALA A 109 -10.37 -2.43 -2.45
N ARG A 110 -9.36 -2.55 -3.32
CA ARG A 110 -8.78 -1.44 -4.08
C ARG A 110 -8.75 -1.79 -5.56
N LEU A 111 -8.48 -0.82 -6.43
CA LEU A 111 -8.46 -1.08 -7.87
C LEU A 111 -7.38 -2.11 -8.24
N LEU A 112 -7.80 -3.14 -8.97
CA LEU A 112 -6.94 -4.17 -9.54
C LEU A 112 -7.16 -4.26 -11.05
N ARG A 113 -6.16 -4.74 -11.79
CA ARG A 113 -6.26 -5.25 -13.16
C ARG A 113 -7.11 -6.53 -13.14
N TRP A 114 -8.42 -6.38 -12.97
CA TRP A 114 -9.32 -7.46 -12.58
C TRP A 114 -9.26 -8.68 -13.52
N SER A 115 -9.29 -8.45 -14.83
CA SER A 115 -9.19 -9.52 -15.84
C SER A 115 -7.87 -10.32 -15.76
N GLN A 116 -6.78 -9.69 -15.32
CA GLN A 116 -5.50 -10.36 -15.09
C GLN A 116 -5.48 -11.07 -13.73
N TYR A 117 -6.09 -10.47 -12.72
CA TYR A 117 -6.17 -11.04 -11.38
C TYR A 117 -7.05 -12.30 -11.33
N GLN A 118 -8.19 -12.33 -12.03
CA GLN A 118 -9.07 -13.51 -12.08
C GLN A 118 -8.38 -14.79 -12.57
N LYS A 119 -7.28 -14.67 -13.33
CA LYS A 119 -6.50 -15.82 -13.81
C LYS A 119 -5.85 -16.63 -12.68
N VAL A 120 -5.75 -16.09 -11.47
CA VAL A 120 -5.20 -16.84 -10.33
C VAL A 120 -6.26 -17.63 -9.57
N PHE A 121 -7.56 -17.49 -9.89
CA PHE A 121 -8.61 -18.11 -9.09
C PHE A 121 -8.57 -19.63 -9.23
N GLN A 122 -8.50 -20.34 -8.11
CA GLN A 122 -8.46 -21.80 -8.04
C GLN A 122 -9.75 -22.38 -7.44
N GLY A 123 -10.87 -21.67 -7.60
CA GLY A 123 -12.11 -22.00 -6.92
C GLY A 123 -12.98 -20.77 -6.66
N LYS A 124 -13.91 -20.90 -5.71
CA LYS A 124 -14.78 -19.77 -5.34
C LYS A 124 -14.03 -18.80 -4.44
N LEU A 125 -14.27 -17.50 -4.63
CA LEU A 125 -13.83 -16.50 -3.66
C LEU A 125 -14.43 -16.78 -2.27
N PRO A 126 -13.73 -16.42 -1.19
CA PRO A 126 -14.31 -16.42 0.15
C PRO A 126 -15.64 -15.65 0.20
N ALA A 127 -16.55 -16.06 1.08
CA ALA A 127 -17.74 -15.28 1.40
C ALA A 127 -17.37 -14.24 2.48
N TYR A 128 -17.46 -12.96 2.14
CA TYR A 128 -17.12 -11.86 3.02
C TYR A 128 -18.36 -11.30 3.71
N HIS A 129 -18.25 -10.97 5.00
CA HIS A 129 -19.32 -10.26 5.70
C HIS A 129 -19.38 -8.79 5.26
N VAL A 130 -18.20 -8.19 5.07
CA VAL A 130 -18.08 -6.82 4.57
C VAL A 130 -16.88 -6.73 3.65
N THR A 131 -17.08 -6.12 2.49
CA THR A 131 -16.03 -5.63 1.62
C THR A 131 -15.99 -4.11 1.69
N TYR A 132 -14.91 -3.58 2.24
CA TYR A 132 -14.63 -2.14 2.28
C TYR A 132 -13.97 -1.72 0.97
N VAL A 133 -14.66 -0.90 0.18
CA VAL A 133 -14.15 -0.32 -1.06
C VAL A 133 -13.41 0.97 -0.73
N VAL A 134 -12.07 0.92 -0.80
CA VAL A 134 -11.19 2.05 -0.46
C VAL A 134 -10.74 2.86 -1.67
N GLU A 135 -11.10 2.42 -2.87
CA GLU A 135 -10.88 3.09 -4.15
C GLU A 135 -11.96 2.65 -5.15
N ALA A 136 -12.37 3.54 -6.05
CA ALA A 136 -13.32 3.21 -7.11
C ALA A 136 -12.86 2.00 -7.93
N LEU A 137 -13.74 1.00 -8.06
CA LEU A 137 -13.46 -0.22 -8.83
C LEU A 137 -13.93 -0.09 -10.29
N THR A 138 -13.67 -1.10 -11.13
CA THR A 138 -14.40 -1.25 -12.39
C THR A 138 -15.75 -1.94 -12.13
N ALA A 139 -16.73 -1.78 -13.01
CA ALA A 139 -18.06 -2.39 -12.83
C ALA A 139 -17.98 -3.91 -12.65
N VAL A 140 -17.20 -4.60 -13.49
CA VAL A 140 -17.02 -6.06 -13.43
C VAL A 140 -16.34 -6.50 -12.13
N HIS A 141 -15.35 -5.74 -11.65
CA HIS A 141 -14.69 -6.02 -10.38
C HIS A 141 -15.67 -5.83 -9.21
N HIS A 142 -16.39 -4.71 -9.19
CA HIS A 142 -17.39 -4.43 -8.16
C HIS A 142 -18.46 -5.52 -8.09
N GLN A 143 -19.02 -5.91 -9.24
CA GLN A 143 -20.05 -6.95 -9.31
C GLN A 143 -19.54 -8.29 -8.74
N ALA A 144 -18.34 -8.73 -9.14
CA ALA A 144 -17.80 -9.99 -8.67
C ALA A 144 -17.54 -10.02 -7.15
N LEU A 145 -17.19 -8.88 -6.54
CA LEU A 145 -17.08 -8.78 -5.09
C LEU A 145 -18.46 -8.75 -4.41
N ALA A 146 -19.42 -8.04 -4.99
CA ALA A 146 -20.78 -7.94 -4.46
C ALA A 146 -21.48 -9.31 -4.41
N GLU A 147 -21.25 -10.17 -5.41
CA GLU A 147 -21.78 -11.56 -5.44
C GLU A 147 -21.22 -12.45 -4.31
N ARG A 148 -20.12 -12.04 -3.68
CA ARG A 148 -19.39 -12.80 -2.65
C ARG A 148 -19.31 -12.07 -1.32
N SER A 149 -20.02 -10.94 -1.18
CA SER A 149 -20.02 -10.13 0.03
C SER A 149 -21.44 -9.89 0.50
N GLU A 150 -21.72 -10.02 1.79
CA GLU A 150 -23.01 -9.63 2.36
C GLU A 150 -23.23 -8.12 2.25
N ASN A 151 -22.16 -7.33 2.45
CA ASN A 151 -22.18 -5.88 2.37
C ASN A 151 -20.99 -5.34 1.59
N MET A 152 -21.25 -4.31 0.77
CA MET A 152 -20.25 -3.49 0.11
C MET A 152 -20.33 -2.08 0.71
N LEU A 153 -19.26 -1.62 1.35
CA LEU A 153 -19.22 -0.31 2.01
C LEU A 153 -18.06 0.51 1.47
N GLU A 154 -18.29 1.76 1.09
CA GLU A 154 -17.20 2.68 0.81
C GLU A 154 -16.47 3.03 2.12
N LEU A 155 -15.14 3.11 2.07
CA LEU A 155 -14.32 3.44 3.23
C LEU A 155 -13.18 4.37 2.84
N THR A 156 -13.23 5.61 3.36
CA THR A 156 -12.09 6.53 3.26
C THR A 156 -11.09 6.20 4.36
N LEU A 157 -9.93 5.63 3.99
CA LEU A 157 -8.87 5.37 4.95
C LEU A 157 -8.26 6.68 5.46
N GLN A 158 -8.07 6.76 6.78
CA GLN A 158 -7.41 7.84 7.49
C GLN A 158 -6.06 7.34 8.05
N ASP A 159 -4.99 8.03 7.70
CA ASP A 159 -3.69 7.77 8.31
C ASP A 159 -3.67 8.35 9.73
N PRO A 160 -3.11 7.63 10.71
CA PRO A 160 -2.95 8.20 12.04
C PRO A 160 -1.90 9.31 12.00
N LEU A 161 -2.17 10.35 12.79
CA LEU A 161 -1.33 11.54 12.91
C LEU A 161 0.14 11.15 13.18
N PRO A 162 1.11 11.86 12.58
CA PRO A 162 2.51 11.66 12.92
C PRO A 162 2.76 11.93 14.39
N GLY A 163 3.60 11.10 15.01
CA GLY A 163 4.12 11.39 16.33
C GLY A 163 5.11 12.58 16.31
N PRO A 164 5.43 13.17 17.46
CA PRO A 164 6.34 14.33 17.55
C PRO A 164 7.72 14.07 16.92
N THR A 165 8.22 12.84 17.03
CA THR A 165 9.52 12.41 16.48
C THR A 165 9.50 12.13 14.98
N MET A 166 8.32 12.14 14.35
CA MET A 166 8.12 11.80 12.94
C MET A 166 7.85 13.02 12.07
N THR A 167 7.77 14.20 12.68
CA THR A 167 7.53 15.45 11.96
C THR A 167 8.88 15.98 11.47
N PRO A 168 9.14 15.97 10.15
CA PRO A 168 10.35 16.58 9.61
C PRO A 168 10.33 18.08 9.88
N ASP A 169 11.50 18.61 10.18
CA ASP A 169 11.69 20.04 10.45
C ASP A 169 12.38 20.65 9.24
N ARG A 170 11.72 21.61 8.57
CA ARG A 170 12.34 22.44 7.52
C ARG A 170 13.19 23.51 8.21
N ARG A 171 14.25 23.08 8.92
CA ARG A 171 15.19 23.98 9.62
C ARG A 171 15.94 24.88 8.66
N ASP A 172 16.08 24.41 7.42
CA ASP A 172 16.66 25.17 6.34
C ASP A 172 15.57 26.09 5.77
N ASN A 173 15.57 27.33 6.25
CA ASN A 173 14.79 28.45 5.70
C ASN A 173 15.38 28.89 4.34
N THR A 174 15.62 27.92 3.45
CA THR A 174 16.18 28.13 2.12
C THR A 174 15.06 28.53 1.17
N GLU A 175 15.27 29.62 0.43
CA GLU A 175 14.41 30.03 -0.70
C GLU A 175 14.34 28.96 -1.80
N THR A 176 15.24 27.97 -1.78
CA THR A 176 15.27 26.85 -2.72
C THR A 176 14.05 25.94 -2.55
N PRO A 177 13.31 25.65 -3.65
CA PRO A 177 12.19 24.70 -3.63
C PRO A 177 12.65 23.29 -3.23
N LEU A 178 11.82 22.58 -2.46
CA LEU A 178 12.03 21.19 -2.06
C LEU A 178 11.18 20.25 -2.90
N TRP A 179 11.81 19.37 -3.67
CA TRP A 179 11.13 18.36 -4.48
C TRP A 179 11.32 16.97 -3.86
N LEU A 180 10.21 16.32 -3.54
CA LEU A 180 10.22 14.97 -2.97
C LEU A 180 10.00 13.92 -4.05
N ILE A 181 10.83 12.89 -4.05
CA ILE A 181 10.63 11.68 -4.84
C ILE A 181 10.30 10.56 -3.86
N VAL A 182 9.09 10.02 -3.93
CA VAL A 182 8.57 9.07 -2.93
C VAL A 182 8.30 7.74 -3.59
N HIS A 183 9.12 6.74 -3.29
CA HIS A 183 8.97 5.42 -3.88
C HIS A 183 9.62 4.31 -3.06
N SER A 184 9.02 3.12 -3.09
CA SER A 184 9.55 1.92 -2.43
C SER A 184 9.70 0.74 -3.39
N GLY A 185 9.68 1.01 -4.70
CA GLY A 185 9.81 -0.01 -5.74
C GLY A 185 11.27 -0.24 -6.17
N PRO A 186 11.45 -1.01 -7.25
CA PRO A 186 12.74 -1.27 -7.89
C PRO A 186 13.54 -0.02 -8.26
N GLU A 187 14.86 -0.16 -8.38
CA GLU A 187 15.80 0.94 -8.67
C GLU A 187 15.53 1.62 -10.02
N ASP A 188 15.13 0.87 -11.04
CA ASP A 188 14.75 1.41 -12.35
C ASP A 188 13.52 2.32 -12.28
N GLU A 189 12.52 1.97 -11.46
CA GLU A 189 11.37 2.84 -11.22
C GLU A 189 11.78 4.13 -10.46
N ILE A 190 12.72 4.03 -9.52
CA ILE A 190 13.29 5.21 -8.85
C ILE A 190 14.02 6.10 -9.86
N LYS A 191 14.87 5.52 -10.71
CA LYS A 191 15.61 6.24 -11.77
C LYS A 191 14.65 6.96 -12.71
N ALA A 192 13.54 6.32 -13.10
CA ALA A 192 12.52 6.96 -13.94
C ALA A 192 11.90 8.20 -13.26
N LEU A 193 11.55 8.10 -11.97
CA LEU A 193 10.99 9.24 -11.22
C LEU A 193 12.00 10.38 -11.04
N LEU A 194 13.27 10.05 -10.79
CA LEU A 194 14.36 11.03 -10.71
C LEU A 194 14.57 11.74 -12.06
N ALA A 195 14.55 10.99 -13.17
CA ALA A 195 14.66 11.57 -14.51
C ALA A 195 13.49 12.51 -14.80
N LEU A 196 12.25 12.13 -14.45
CA LEU A 196 11.08 12.98 -14.59
C LEU A 196 11.22 14.28 -13.79
N ALA A 197 11.70 14.19 -12.54
CA ALA A 197 11.98 15.37 -11.73
C ALA A 197 13.08 16.23 -12.36
N GLY A 198 14.19 15.65 -12.81
CA GLY A 198 15.27 16.39 -13.48
C GLY A 198 14.77 17.14 -14.72
N SER A 199 14.02 16.48 -15.60
CA SER A 199 13.49 17.11 -16.81
C SER A 199 12.52 18.26 -16.52
N MET A 200 11.64 18.12 -15.52
CA MET A 200 10.77 19.24 -15.11
C MET A 200 11.55 20.41 -14.51
N ALA A 201 12.62 20.13 -13.75
CA ALA A 201 13.45 21.19 -13.19
C ALA A 201 14.17 21.99 -14.29
N GLU A 202 14.71 21.30 -15.30
CA GLU A 202 15.30 21.94 -16.49
C GLU A 202 14.27 22.77 -17.27
N GLU A 203 13.09 22.22 -17.54
CA GLU A 203 12.03 22.91 -18.29
C GLU A 203 11.57 24.19 -17.58
N GLU A 204 11.54 24.19 -16.24
CA GLU A 204 11.15 25.34 -15.43
C GLU A 204 12.32 26.27 -15.09
N GLY A 205 13.55 25.95 -15.50
CA GLY A 205 14.74 26.72 -15.15
C GLY A 205 15.03 26.75 -13.65
N LEU A 206 14.62 25.72 -12.92
CA LEU A 206 14.77 25.60 -11.46
C LEU A 206 15.95 24.69 -11.09
N GLN A 207 16.48 24.91 -9.89
CA GLN A 207 17.47 24.03 -9.25
C GLN A 207 16.95 23.63 -7.86
N PRO A 208 15.90 22.79 -7.79
CA PRO A 208 15.28 22.40 -6.53
C PRO A 208 16.21 21.48 -5.72
N LYS A 209 16.13 21.57 -4.39
CA LYS A 209 16.68 20.53 -3.53
C LYS A 209 15.84 19.27 -3.71
N GLN A 210 16.45 18.20 -4.21
CA GLN A 210 15.78 16.94 -4.44
C GLN A 210 16.04 15.96 -3.29
N LEU A 211 14.96 15.36 -2.79
CA LEU A 211 15.02 14.42 -1.68
C LEU A 211 14.27 13.12 -2.04
N LEU A 212 14.99 12.01 -2.04
CA LEU A 212 14.45 10.66 -2.23
C LEU A 212 14.00 10.06 -0.89
N LEU A 213 12.70 9.82 -0.75
CA LEU A 213 12.11 9.04 0.32
C LEU A 213 11.90 7.60 -0.15
N SER A 214 12.81 6.71 0.27
CA SER A 214 12.81 5.29 -0.11
C SER A 214 13.36 4.43 1.04
N PRO A 215 12.85 3.20 1.26
CA PRO A 215 13.42 2.28 2.26
C PRO A 215 14.87 1.89 1.98
N VAL A 216 15.28 1.89 0.71
CA VAL A 216 16.62 1.46 0.28
C VAL A 216 17.23 2.55 -0.59
N ARG A 217 18.48 2.91 -0.31
CA ARG A 217 19.25 3.82 -1.16
C ARG A 217 19.60 3.07 -2.46
N PRO A 218 19.25 3.60 -3.65
CA PRO A 218 19.65 2.98 -4.91
C PRO A 218 21.17 3.05 -5.07
N SER A 219 21.74 2.07 -5.76
CA SER A 219 23.20 1.92 -5.88
C SER A 219 23.86 3.11 -6.57
N GLN A 220 23.16 3.75 -7.52
CA GLN A 220 23.63 4.87 -8.31
C GLN A 220 22.77 6.13 -8.09
N LEU A 221 22.66 6.58 -6.82
CA LEU A 221 22.02 7.86 -6.54
C LEU A 221 22.97 9.02 -6.90
N PRO A 222 22.53 10.02 -7.69
CA PRO A 222 23.30 11.24 -7.91
C PRO A 222 23.70 11.93 -6.59
N VAL A 223 24.86 12.58 -6.59
CA VAL A 223 25.49 13.15 -5.38
C VAL A 223 24.69 14.33 -4.81
N ASP A 224 23.95 15.02 -5.66
CA ASP A 224 23.10 16.17 -5.38
C ASP A 224 21.70 15.78 -4.86
N ILE A 225 21.39 14.49 -4.78
CA ILE A 225 20.11 14.00 -4.25
C ILE A 225 20.32 13.38 -2.86
N ASP A 226 19.64 13.97 -1.88
CA ASP A 226 19.57 13.42 -0.53
C ASP A 226 18.68 12.17 -0.51
N HIS A 227 19.03 11.18 0.32
CA HIS A 227 18.21 9.99 0.54
C HIS A 227 17.85 9.86 2.01
N ILE A 228 16.57 9.65 2.29
CA ILE A 228 16.06 9.40 3.62
C ILE A 228 15.19 8.14 3.62
N HIS A 229 15.49 7.23 4.54
CA HIS A 229 14.60 6.14 4.89
C HIS A 229 13.50 6.64 5.83
N ALA A 230 12.46 7.26 5.25
CA ALA A 230 11.29 7.73 5.98
C ALA A 230 10.08 6.81 5.75
N TRP A 231 9.63 6.13 6.80
CA TRP A 231 8.32 5.48 6.83
C TRP A 231 7.59 5.81 8.13
N PRO A 232 6.32 6.24 8.06
CA PRO A 232 5.55 6.70 6.90
C PRO A 232 6.12 7.97 6.24
N ALA A 233 5.88 8.13 4.93
CA ALA A 233 6.35 9.28 4.15
C ALA A 233 5.44 10.52 4.25
N HIS A 234 4.15 10.37 4.61
CA HIS A 234 3.18 11.47 4.61
C HIS A 234 3.56 12.72 5.44
N PRO A 235 4.34 12.63 6.55
CA PRO A 235 4.75 13.82 7.30
C PRO A 235 5.61 14.79 6.49
N TRP A 236 6.22 14.34 5.40
CA TRP A 236 7.04 15.16 4.50
C TRP A 236 6.23 15.92 3.46
N PHE A 237 4.99 15.51 3.19
CA PHE A 237 4.23 16.02 2.04
C PHE A 237 3.86 17.50 2.17
N GLU A 238 3.62 17.98 3.39
CA GLU A 238 3.29 19.39 3.61
C GLU A 238 4.48 20.30 3.25
N LEU A 239 5.71 19.88 3.58
CA LEU A 239 6.92 20.68 3.40
C LEU A 239 7.37 20.83 1.94
N ALA A 240 6.93 19.93 1.06
CA ALA A 240 7.38 19.86 -0.32
C ALA A 240 6.74 20.95 -1.19
N ASP A 241 7.51 21.48 -2.13
CA ASP A 241 7.01 22.31 -3.23
C ASP A 241 6.51 21.45 -4.39
N ARG A 242 7.04 20.23 -4.56
CA ARG A 242 6.58 19.23 -5.53
C ARG A 242 6.83 17.80 -5.05
N ILE A 243 5.97 16.87 -5.44
CA ILE A 243 6.02 15.48 -5.00
C ILE A 243 5.87 14.54 -6.19
N PHE A 244 6.82 13.64 -6.41
CA PHE A 244 6.89 12.69 -7.52
C PHE A 244 6.65 11.26 -7.03
N THR A 245 5.70 10.54 -7.64
CA THR A 245 5.36 9.16 -7.23
C THR A 245 4.98 8.23 -8.39
N ALA A 246 5.00 6.93 -8.14
CA ALA A 246 4.65 5.89 -9.11
C ALA A 246 3.15 5.54 -9.22
N CYS A 247 2.21 6.44 -8.86
CA CYS A 247 0.75 6.15 -8.88
C CYS A 247 0.28 4.91 -8.07
N GLY A 248 0.99 4.54 -7.00
CA GLY A 248 0.53 3.50 -6.08
C GLY A 248 -0.72 3.93 -5.32
N PHE A 249 -1.56 2.98 -4.89
CA PHE A 249 -2.79 3.28 -4.14
C PHE A 249 -2.55 4.26 -2.96
N ASN A 250 -1.54 3.99 -2.11
CA ASN A 250 -1.31 4.81 -0.93
C ASN A 250 -0.87 6.23 -1.27
N SER A 251 0.05 6.39 -2.25
CA SER A 251 0.53 7.72 -2.62
C SER A 251 -0.59 8.56 -3.20
N MET A 252 -1.41 7.99 -4.10
CA MET A 252 -2.55 8.70 -4.69
C MET A 252 -3.60 9.08 -3.64
N ARG A 253 -3.88 8.19 -2.67
CA ARG A 253 -4.81 8.49 -1.56
C ARG A 253 -4.26 9.59 -0.65
N GLN A 254 -3.02 9.43 -0.16
CA GLN A 254 -2.42 10.33 0.84
C GLN A 254 -2.10 11.72 0.25
N LEU A 255 -1.87 11.81 -1.06
CA LEU A 255 -1.57 13.07 -1.74
C LEU A 255 -2.81 13.78 -2.30
N LEU A 256 -4.02 13.28 -2.03
CA LEU A 256 -5.25 13.93 -2.45
C LEU A 256 -5.33 15.42 -1.99
N PRO A 257 -4.96 15.79 -0.74
CA PRO A 257 -4.90 17.20 -0.33
C PRO A 257 -3.82 18.02 -1.05
N TYR A 258 -2.83 17.36 -1.63
CA TYR A 258 -1.65 17.95 -2.26
C TYR A 258 -1.66 17.80 -3.79
N ARG A 259 -2.82 17.55 -4.40
CA ARG A 259 -2.96 17.33 -5.85
C ARG A 259 -2.31 18.40 -6.72
N HIS A 260 -2.32 19.66 -6.26
CA HIS A 260 -1.75 20.81 -6.97
C HIS A 260 -0.21 20.76 -7.10
N LYS A 261 0.45 19.95 -6.27
CA LYS A 261 1.91 19.76 -6.27
C LYS A 261 2.33 18.30 -6.47
N HIS A 262 1.38 17.44 -6.85
CA HIS A 262 1.62 16.01 -7.04
C HIS A 262 1.81 15.70 -8.53
N VAL A 263 3.04 15.29 -8.87
CA VAL A 263 3.40 14.76 -10.17
C VAL A 263 3.50 13.23 -10.06
N PHE A 264 2.93 12.52 -11.03
CA PHE A 264 2.88 11.08 -10.96
C PHE A 264 3.03 10.39 -12.31
N MET A 265 3.73 9.25 -12.28
CA MET A 265 4.01 8.41 -13.44
C MET A 265 3.60 6.97 -13.12
N PRO A 266 2.55 6.42 -13.77
CA PRO A 266 2.12 5.06 -13.48
C PRO A 266 3.16 4.05 -13.97
N MET A 267 3.37 3.00 -13.18
CA MET A 267 4.26 1.89 -13.51
C MET A 267 3.48 0.62 -13.82
N GLU A 268 4.04 -0.25 -14.65
CA GLU A 268 3.42 -1.53 -14.92
C GLU A 268 3.47 -2.44 -13.69
N ARG A 269 2.32 -2.99 -13.31
CA ARG A 269 2.20 -3.97 -12.24
C ARG A 269 1.36 -5.14 -12.71
N ARG A 270 1.65 -6.33 -12.17
CA ARG A 270 0.92 -7.56 -12.48
C ARG A 270 -0.59 -7.43 -12.20
N PHE A 271 -0.93 -6.85 -11.04
CA PHE A 271 -2.32 -6.76 -10.58
C PHE A 271 -2.77 -5.35 -10.18
N ASP A 272 -1.88 -4.42 -9.86
CA ASP A 272 -2.27 -3.05 -9.54
C ASP A 272 -2.50 -2.24 -10.82
N ASP A 273 -3.67 -1.62 -10.98
CA ASP A 273 -3.99 -0.86 -12.19
C ASP A 273 -3.62 0.62 -12.03
N GLN A 274 -2.33 0.89 -12.03
CA GLN A 274 -1.80 2.24 -11.86
C GLN A 274 -2.14 3.16 -13.03
N PHE A 275 -2.25 2.62 -14.24
CA PHE A 275 -2.61 3.40 -15.43
C PHE A 275 -4.06 3.88 -15.38
N LEU A 276 -5.02 3.02 -15.01
CA LEU A 276 -6.40 3.44 -14.83
C LEU A 276 -6.54 4.45 -13.68
N ARG A 277 -5.80 4.24 -12.58
CA ARG A 277 -5.74 5.20 -11.47
C ARG A 277 -5.24 6.57 -11.93
N ALA A 278 -4.15 6.62 -12.69
CA ALA A 278 -3.60 7.84 -13.24
C ALA A 278 -4.56 8.54 -14.21
N ALA A 279 -5.25 7.78 -15.07
CA ALA A 279 -6.23 8.32 -16.01
C ALA A 279 -7.39 9.02 -15.28
N ARG A 280 -7.93 8.38 -14.23
CA ARG A 280 -9.00 8.95 -13.39
C ARG A 280 -8.54 10.20 -12.64
N ALA A 281 -7.34 10.17 -12.07
CA ALA A 281 -6.79 11.31 -11.35
C ALA A 281 -6.62 12.55 -12.25
N ARG A 282 -6.21 12.35 -13.51
CA ARG A 282 -6.10 13.42 -14.51
C ARG A 282 -7.47 14.00 -14.89
N GLN A 283 -8.49 13.16 -15.02
CA GLN A 283 -9.87 13.59 -15.33
C GLN A 283 -10.54 14.35 -14.17
N GLY A 284 -10.18 14.05 -12.92
CA GLY A 284 -10.69 14.76 -11.73
C GLY A 284 -9.93 16.04 -11.38
N SER A 285 -8.90 16.41 -12.15
CA SER A 285 -8.07 17.59 -11.93
C SER A 285 -8.38 18.76 -12.89
N SER A 286 -9.35 18.56 -13.81
CA SER A 286 -9.91 19.58 -14.69
C SER A 286 -11.10 20.30 -14.08
#